data_AF-A0A969X093-F1
#
_entry.id   AF-A0A969X093-F1
#
_cell.length_a   1.000
_cell.length_b   1.000
_cell.length_c   1.000
_cell.angle_alpha   90.00
_cell.angle_beta   90.00
_cell.angle_gamma   90.00
#
_symmetry.space_group_name_H-M   'P 1'
#
loop_
_entity.id
_entity.type
_entity.pdbx_description
1 polymer ?
#
loop_
_entity_poly.entity_id
_entity_poly.type
_entity_poly.pdbx_seq_one_letter_code
_entity_poly.pdbx_strand_id
1 'polypeptide(L)' 'MSIFLITIGFLFLAIYEAPPLIQAEEWPLLITAGSIWLFGFAISILLALHISVPSPTLGIAFISNLVLELLRFIF' A
#
# COMPACT_ATOMS: atom_id res chain seq x y z
N MET A 1 -7.91 5.48 15.15
CA MET A 1 -7.43 4.09 15.37
C MET A 1 -6.29 4.12 16.37
N SER A 2 -6.22 3.17 17.30
CA SER A 2 -5.09 3.11 18.24
C SER A 2 -3.85 2.60 17.51
N ILE A 3 -2.74 3.34 17.56
CA ILE A 3 -1.46 2.99 16.91
C ILE A 3 -1.02 1.57 17.31
N PHE A 4 -1.27 1.21 18.57
CA PHE A 4 -1.02 -0.13 19.10
C PHE A 4 -1.67 -1.24 18.26
N LEU A 5 -2.94 -1.05 17.89
CA LEU A 5 -3.67 -2.03 17.07
C LEU A 5 -3.13 -2.11 15.65
N ILE A 6 -2.69 -0.98 15.09
CA ILE A 6 -2.06 -0.93 13.76
C ILE A 6 -0.75 -1.71 13.78
N THR A 7 0.12 -1.45 14.76
CA THR A 7 1.39 -2.16 14.92
C THR A 7 1.18 -3.66 15.08
N ILE A 8 0.23 -4.07 15.91
CA ILE A 8 -0.09 -5.50 16.10
C ILE A 8 -0.61 -6.14 14.81
N GLY A 9 -1.51 -5.46 14.09
CA GLY A 9 -2.07 -5.98 12.84
C GLY A 9 -0.99 -6.24 11.79
N PHE A 10 -0.10 -5.25 11.57
CA PHE A 10 1.02 -5.40 10.64
C PHE A 10 2.06 -6.42 11.10
N LEU A 11 2.27 -6.55 12.41
CA LEU A 11 3.17 -7.57 12.97
C LEU A 11 2.64 -8.98 12.70
N PHE A 12 1.35 -9.22 12.92
CA PHE A 12 0.72 -10.51 12.60
C PHE A 12 0.78 -10.82 11.11
N LEU A 13 0.53 -9.82 10.26
CA LEU A 13 0.65 -9.96 8.82
C LEU A 13 2.06 -10.40 8.41
N ALA A 14 3.08 -9.70 8.92
CA ALA A 14 4.47 -10.02 8.62
C ALA A 14 4.88 -11.41 9.12
N ILE A 15 4.45 -11.79 10.33
CA ILE A 15 4.72 -13.14 10.88
C ILE A 15 4.00 -14.23 10.09
N TYR A 16 2.83 -13.94 9.52
CA TYR A 16 2.09 -14.92 8.73
C TYR A 16 2.67 -15.09 7.32
N GLU A 17 2.96 -13.97 6.63
CA GLU A 17 3.38 -14.00 5.22
C GLU A 17 4.90 -14.13 5.01
N ALA A 18 5.75 -13.64 5.94
CA ALA A 18 7.20 -13.67 5.73
C ALA A 18 7.81 -15.09 5.83
N PRO A 19 7.48 -15.95 6.81
CA PRO A 19 8.07 -17.29 6.91
C PRO A 19 7.92 -18.16 5.66
N PRO A 20 6.75 -18.28 5.01
CA PRO A 20 6.62 -19.09 3.81
C PRO A 20 7.46 -18.53 2.64
N LEU A 21 7.58 -17.20 2.53
CA LEU A 21 8.40 -16.55 1.51
C LEU A 21 9.91 -16.78 1.74
N ILE A 22 10.36 -16.77 3.00
CA ILE A 22 11.75 -17.09 3.37
C ILE A 22 12.05 -18.56 3.07
N GLN A 23 11.13 -19.48 3.42
CA GLN A 23 11.30 -20.91 3.18
C GLN A 23 11.34 -21.26 1.69
N ALA A 24 10.61 -20.51 0.86
CA ALA A 24 10.62 -20.67 -0.60
C ALA A 24 11.84 -20.01 -1.27
N GLU A 25 12.72 -19.32 -0.52
CA GLU A 25 13.84 -18.52 -1.04
C GLU A 25 13.43 -17.46 -2.08
N GLU A 26 12.16 -17.04 -2.03
CA GLU A 26 11.56 -16.06 -2.94
C GLU A 26 11.86 -14.63 -2.47
N TRP A 27 13.15 -14.29 -2.40
CA TRP A 27 13.64 -12.98 -1.96
C TRP A 27 13.02 -11.79 -2.71
N PRO A 28 12.81 -11.84 -4.04
CA PRO A 28 12.18 -10.73 -4.76
C PRO A 28 10.72 -10.48 -4.31
N LEU A 29 9.96 -11.54 -4.07
CA LEU A 29 8.59 -11.45 -3.54
C LEU A 29 8.59 -10.94 -2.11
N LEU A 30 9.53 -11.40 -1.28
CA LEU A 30 9.66 -10.93 0.10
C LEU A 30 9.96 -9.43 0.17
N ILE A 31 10.85 -8.91 -0.69
CA ILE A 31 11.15 -7.48 -0.78
C ILE A 31 9.92 -6.70 -1.25
N THR A 32 9.19 -7.22 -2.24
CA THR A 32 7.99 -6.57 -2.79
C THR A 32 6.87 -6.51 -1.74
N ALA A 33 6.57 -7.65 -1.11
CA ALA A 33 5.58 -7.75 -0.04
C ALA A 33 5.97 -6.85 1.15
N GLY A 34 7.23 -6.90 1.59
CA GLY A 34 7.74 -6.04 2.65
C GLY A 34 7.62 -4.55 2.33
N SER A 35 7.88 -4.15 1.08
CA SER A 35 7.70 -2.77 0.62
C SER A 35 6.23 -2.33 0.68
N ILE A 36 5.31 -3.20 0.25
CA ILE A 36 3.87 -2.94 0.32
C ILE A 36 3.41 -2.83 1.77
N TRP A 37 3.84 -3.74 2.65
CA TRP A 37 3.49 -3.70 4.07
C TRP A 37 4.01 -2.43 4.75
N LEU A 38 5.26 -2.06 4.47
CA LEU A 38 5.88 -0.87 5.06
C LEU A 38 5.15 0.40 4.59
N PHE A 39 4.77 0.46 3.32
CA PHE A 39 3.96 1.56 2.79
C PHE A 39 2.57 1.63 3.43
N GLY A 40 1.87 0.49 3.52
CA GLY A 40 0.57 0.39 4.19
C GLY A 40 0.63 0.77 5.68
N PHE A 41 1.70 0.36 6.37
CA PHE A 41 1.94 0.70 7.76
C PHE A 41 2.18 2.21 7.93
N ALA A 42 3.04 2.79 7.10
CA ALA A 42 3.31 4.23 7.10
C ALA A 42 2.04 5.04 6.87
N ILE A 43 1.21 4.69 5.87
CA ILE A 43 -0.08 5.34 5.63
C ILE A 43 -1.00 5.19 6.84
N SER A 44 -1.07 3.99 7.43
CA SER A 44 -1.93 3.73 8.60
C SER A 44 -1.51 4.57 9.81
N ILE A 45 -0.21 4.74 10.04
CA ILE A 45 0.34 5.63 11.08
C ILE A 45 -0.03 7.08 10.78
N LEU A 46 0.20 7.57 9.57
CA LEU A 46 -0.15 8.95 9.18
C LEU A 46 -1.64 9.24 9.39
N LEU A 47 -2.50 8.28 9.00
CA LEU A 47 -3.94 8.38 9.18
C LEU A 47 -4.33 8.36 10.67
N ALA A 48 -3.68 7.52 11.48
CA ALA A 48 -3.91 7.48 12.93
C ALA A 48 -3.49 8.78 13.64
N LEU A 49 -2.46 9.44 13.13
CA LEU A 49 -2.01 10.76 13.58
C LEU A 49 -2.88 11.92 13.04
N HIS A 50 -3.97 11.61 12.33
CA HIS A 50 -4.86 12.60 11.70
C HIS A 50 -4.13 13.54 10.73
N ILE A 51 -3.02 13.08 10.16
CA ILE A 51 -2.33 13.82 9.10
C ILE A 51 -3.16 13.64 7.82
N SER A 52 -3.51 14.76 7.19
CA SER A 52 -4.19 14.77 5.90
C SER A 52 -3.29 14.16 4.83
N VAL A 53 -3.41 12.85 4.62
CA VAL A 53 -2.77 12.16 3.51
C VAL A 53 -3.51 12.60 2.23
N PRO A 54 -2.83 13.18 1.23
CA PRO A 54 -3.47 13.56 -0.02
C PRO A 54 -4.16 12.34 -0.60
N SER A 55 -5.45 12.45 -0.91
CA SER A 55 -6.23 11.29 -1.33
C SER A 55 -5.67 10.77 -2.65
N PRO A 56 -5.35 9.48 -2.77
CA PRO A 56 -4.89 8.89 -4.04
C PRO A 56 -5.96 9.00 -5.14
N THR A 57 -7.21 9.29 -4.76
CA THR A 57 -8.30 9.59 -5.69
C THR A 57 -8.01 10.76 -6.62
N LEU A 58 -7.23 11.77 -6.21
CA LEU A 58 -6.83 12.86 -7.10
C LEU A 58 -5.86 12.38 -8.19
N GLY A 59 -4.90 11.53 -7.84
CA GLY A 59 -3.97 10.93 -8.79
C GLY A 59 -4.68 9.97 -9.76
N ILE A 60 -5.57 9.13 -9.23
CA ILE A 60 -6.39 8.23 -10.06
C ILE A 60 -7.31 9.03 -10.99
N ALA A 61 -7.97 10.07 -10.49
CA ALA A 61 -8.81 10.94 -11.32
C ALA A 61 -8.02 11.63 -12.44
N PHE A 62 -6.79 12.07 -12.16
CA PHE A 62 -5.91 12.65 -13.17
C PHE A 62 -5.59 11.64 -14.28
N ILE A 63 -5.17 10.42 -13.92
CA ILE A 63 -4.85 9.36 -14.89
C ILE A 63 -6.10 8.95 -15.67
N SER A 64 -7.23 8.76 -14.98
CA SER A 64 -8.51 8.40 -15.61
C SER A 64 -8.96 9.47 -16.62
N ASN A 65 -8.85 10.75 -16.27
CA ASN A 65 -9.18 11.84 -17.19
C ASN A 65 -8.24 11.87 -18.39
N LEU A 66 -6.93 11.67 -18.18
CA LEU A 66 -5.95 11.60 -19.27
C LEU A 66 -6.28 10.46 -20.26
N VAL A 67 -6.64 9.28 -19.73
CA VAL A 67 -7.03 8.12 -20.54
C VAL A 67 -8.33 8.38 -21.30
N LEU A 68 -9.32 8.99 -20.66
CA LEU A 68 -10.58 9.36 -21.30
C LEU A 68 -10.39 10.39 -22.42
N GLU A 69 -9.53 11.38 -22.20
CA GLU A 69 -9.21 12.40 -23.19
C GLU A 69 -8.45 11.82 -24.38
N LEU A 70 -7.52 10.88 -24.14
CA LEU A 70 -6.84 10.14 -25.19
C LEU A 70 -7.80 9.25 -25.99
N LEU A 71 -8.72 8.55 -25.32
CA LEU A 71 -9.74 7.73 -25.97
C LEU A 71 -10.66 8.58 -26.86
N ARG A 72 -11.04 9.77 -26.40
CA ARG A 72 -11.86 10.73 -27.16
C ARG A 72 -11.14 11.30 -28.39
N PHE A 73 -9.81 11.20 -28.44
CA PHE A 73 -9.03 11.59 -29.61
C PHE A 73 -8.96 10.48 -30.67
N ILE A 74 -9.20 9.23 -30.27
CA ILE A 74 -9.06 8.03 -31.13
C ILE A 74 -10.41 7.57 -31.69
N PHE A 75 -11.51 7.71 -30.93
CA PHE A 75 -12.89 7.37 -31.32
C PHE A 75 -13.73 8.61 -31.61
#